data_AF-A0A7X8GCU9-F1
#
_entry.id   AF-A0A7X8GCU9-F1
#
_cell.length_a   1.000
_cell.length_b   1.000
_cell.length_c   1.000
_cell.angle_alpha   90.00
_cell.angle_beta   90.00
_cell.angle_gamma   90.00
#
_symmetry.space_group_name_H-M   'P 1'
#
loop_
_entity.id
_entity.type
_entity.pdbx_description
1 polymer ?
#
loop_
_entity_poly.entity_id
_entity_poly.type
_entity_poly.pdbx_seq_one_letter_code
_entity_poly.pdbx_strand_id
1 'polypeptide(L)'
;MKLMTIDSERGTLFLLPTHLGNTNIHETFPQTNSEIALHIHHYIVENIRTARRALKLLCPRISIDSCTFYELTRQTSAQETENMIAPLRAGHDMAIMSEAGMPCIADPGNVIVARAHALSIRVVPLIGPSSI
;
A
#
# COMPACT_ATOMS: atom_id res chain seq x y z
N MET A 1 -16.77 5.08 -27.68
CA MET A 1 -16.11 4.31 -26.61
C MET A 1 -15.96 5.24 -25.42
N LYS A 2 -16.70 5.01 -24.33
CA LYS A 2 -16.86 5.98 -23.24
C LYS A 2 -15.57 6.01 -22.42
N LEU A 3 -14.80 7.10 -22.53
CA LEU A 3 -13.69 7.38 -21.64
C LEU A 3 -14.26 7.48 -20.23
N MET A 4 -13.89 6.54 -19.36
CA MET A 4 -14.14 6.62 -17.93
C MET A 4 -13.39 7.84 -17.40
N THR A 5 -14.09 8.96 -17.28
CA THR A 5 -13.66 10.08 -16.44
C THR A 5 -13.71 9.57 -15.01
N ILE A 6 -12.55 9.32 -14.42
CA ILE A 6 -12.41 8.90 -13.03
C ILE A 6 -12.46 10.19 -12.18
N ASP A 7 -13.40 10.24 -11.25
CA ASP A 7 -13.55 11.29 -10.23
C ASP A 7 -12.21 11.68 -9.61
N SER A 8 -11.73 12.89 -9.88
CA SER A 8 -10.36 13.33 -9.58
C SER A 8 -10.23 13.99 -8.20
N GLU A 9 -11.14 13.74 -7.26
CA GLU A 9 -11.09 14.30 -5.89
C GLU A 9 -10.49 13.34 -4.85
N ARG A 10 -10.30 12.06 -5.18
CA ARG A 10 -9.81 11.03 -4.25
C ARG A 10 -8.52 10.40 -4.77
N GLY A 11 -7.64 10.04 -3.85
CA GLY A 11 -6.41 9.32 -4.15
C GLY A 11 -6.67 7.85 -4.50
N THR A 12 -5.60 7.16 -4.89
CA THR A 12 -5.60 5.72 -5.18
C THR A 12 -4.92 4.96 -4.04
N LEU A 13 -5.53 3.84 -3.62
CA LEU A 13 -4.91 2.89 -2.72
C LEU A 13 -4.15 1.83 -3.52
N PHE A 14 -2.82 1.82 -3.41
CA PHE A 14 -1.96 0.82 -4.01
C PHE A 14 -1.71 -0.33 -3.04
N LEU A 15 -1.92 -1.58 -3.48
CA LEU A 15 -1.52 -2.75 -2.70
C LEU A 15 -0.08 -3.07 -3.07
N LEU A 16 0.86 -2.65 -2.22
CA LEU A 16 2.28 -2.80 -2.47
C LEU A 16 2.76 -4.13 -1.87
N PRO A 17 3.06 -5.14 -2.70
CA PRO A 17 3.55 -6.42 -2.20
C PRO A 17 4.90 -6.23 -1.50
N THR A 18 5.03 -6.81 -0.30
CA THR A 18 6.29 -6.86 0.41
C THR A 18 6.77 -8.29 0.55
N HIS A 19 8.03 -8.53 0.23
CA HIS A 19 8.66 -9.83 0.42
C HIS A 19 9.58 -9.76 1.64
N LEU A 20 9.35 -10.65 2.61
CA LEU A 20 10.28 -10.91 3.70
C LEU A 20 11.24 -12.03 3.26
N GLY A 21 12.39 -11.69 2.68
CA GLY A 21 13.39 -12.68 2.31
C GLY A 21 14.62 -12.13 1.61
N ASN A 22 15.60 -13.00 1.37
CA ASN A 22 16.91 -12.67 0.77
C ASN A 22 16.91 -12.64 -0.78
N THR A 23 15.74 -12.69 -1.44
CA THR A 23 15.65 -12.71 -2.90
C THR A 23 15.95 -11.33 -3.51
N ASN A 24 16.61 -11.29 -4.67
CA ASN A 24 16.88 -10.04 -5.38
C ASN A 24 15.55 -9.38 -5.84
N ILE A 25 15.18 -8.27 -5.19
CA ILE A 25 13.95 -7.55 -5.48
C ILE A 25 13.86 -7.08 -6.94
N HIS A 26 14.98 -6.76 -7.59
CA HIS A 26 14.98 -6.32 -9.00
C HIS A 26 14.70 -7.45 -10.00
N GLU A 27 14.97 -8.70 -9.63
CA GLU A 27 14.60 -9.88 -10.42
C GLU A 27 13.15 -10.30 -10.18
N THR A 28 12.52 -9.69 -9.18
CA THR A 28 11.30 -10.20 -8.56
C THR A 28 10.11 -9.25 -8.72
N PHE A 29 10.36 -7.94 -8.82
CA PHE A 29 9.34 -6.90 -8.95
C PHE A 29 9.59 -6.01 -10.18
N PRO A 30 8.53 -5.61 -10.91
CA PRO A 30 8.65 -4.64 -11.98
C PRO A 30 9.18 -3.29 -11.49
N GLN A 31 9.98 -2.61 -12.32
CA GLN A 31 10.49 -1.26 -12.02
C GLN A 31 9.36 -0.27 -11.68
N THR A 32 8.20 -0.44 -12.32
CA THR A 32 6.99 0.38 -12.10
C THR A 32 6.57 0.42 -10.63
N ASN A 33 6.80 -0.63 -9.83
CA ASN A 33 6.48 -0.60 -8.40
C ASN A 33 7.33 0.43 -7.66
N SER A 34 8.62 0.54 -7.99
CA SER A 34 9.53 1.52 -7.39
C SER A 34 9.18 2.96 -7.82
N GLU A 35 8.72 3.14 -9.06
CA GLU A 35 8.28 4.43 -9.59
C GLU A 35 7.00 4.90 -8.89
N ILE A 36 6.01 4.02 -8.74
CA ILE A 36 4.78 4.31 -7.99
C ILE A 36 5.11 4.65 -6.53
N ALA A 37 5.99 3.87 -5.89
CA ALA A 37 6.39 4.14 -4.50
C ALA A 37 7.07 5.51 -4.32
N LEU A 38 7.75 6.06 -5.33
CA LEU A 38 8.34 7.40 -5.25
C LEU A 38 7.29 8.53 -5.15
N HIS A 39 6.07 8.28 -5.60
CA HIS A 39 4.98 9.26 -5.60
C HIS A 39 4.05 9.13 -4.40
N ILE A 40 4.23 8.10 -3.57
CA ILE A 40 3.40 7.83 -2.40
C ILE A 40 4.12 8.32 -1.14
N HIS A 41 3.42 9.13 -0.34
CA HIS A 41 3.90 9.66 0.93
C HIS A 41 3.19 9.09 2.15
N HIS A 42 2.16 8.27 1.96
CA HIS A 42 1.33 7.74 3.03
C HIS A 42 1.27 6.20 2.93
N TYR A 43 1.71 5.52 3.98
CA TYR A 43 1.85 4.07 4.00
C TYR A 43 1.10 3.47 5.18
N ILE A 44 0.19 2.55 4.91
CA ILE A 44 -0.45 1.69 5.91
C ILE A 44 0.36 0.41 5.99
N VAL A 45 0.81 0.03 7.18
CA VAL A 45 1.81 -1.03 7.39
C VAL A 45 1.48 -1.81 8.66
N GLU A 46 1.79 -3.10 8.71
CA GLU A 46 1.63 -3.88 9.96
C GLU A 46 2.74 -3.60 10.97
N ASN A 47 3.94 -3.27 10.47
CA ASN A 47 5.08 -2.92 11.30
C ASN A 47 5.94 -1.86 10.60
N ILE A 48 6.11 -0.71 11.25
CA ILE A 48 6.82 0.43 10.67
C ILE A 48 8.29 0.09 10.37
N ARG A 49 8.95 -0.69 11.23
CA ARG A 49 10.38 -1.01 11.09
C ARG A 49 10.63 -1.93 9.90
N THR A 50 9.83 -2.98 9.73
CA THR A 50 9.98 -3.91 8.59
C THR A 50 9.57 -3.23 7.29
N ALA A 51 8.50 -2.44 7.30
CA ALA A 51 8.04 -1.69 6.13
C ALA A 51 9.08 -0.68 5.63
N ARG A 52 9.68 0.13 6.51
CA ARG A 52 10.77 1.06 6.13
C ARG A 52 11.93 0.34 5.45
N ARG A 53 12.31 -0.85 5.96
CA ARG A 53 13.38 -1.66 5.36
C ARG A 53 12.96 -2.19 3.98
N ALA A 54 11.77 -2.78 3.86
CA ALA A 54 11.26 -3.28 2.60
C ALA A 54 11.14 -2.18 1.55
N LEU A 55 10.65 -1.00 1.94
CA LEU A 55 10.50 0.16 1.07
C LEU A 55 11.84 0.70 0.58
N LYS A 56 12.87 0.72 1.45
CA LYS A 56 14.24 1.08 1.04
C LYS A 56 14.89 0.07 0.11
N LEU A 57 14.59 -1.22 0.27
CA LEU A 57 15.07 -2.25 -0.63
C LEU A 57 14.37 -2.18 -1.99
N LEU A 58 13.05 -1.93 -2.02
CA LEU A 58 12.27 -1.77 -3.24
C LEU A 58 12.61 -0.48 -3.99
N CYS A 59 12.75 0.63 -3.26
CA CYS A 59 13.03 1.94 -3.82
C CYS A 59 14.14 2.63 -3.02
N PRO A 60 15.42 2.39 -3.34
CA PRO A 60 16.55 3.01 -2.63
C PRO A 60 16.50 4.55 -2.61
N ARG A 61 15.93 5.15 -3.67
CA ARG A 61 15.80 6.60 -3.87
C ARG A 61 14.70 7.25 -3.03
N ILE A 62 13.79 6.48 -2.41
CA ILE A 62 12.67 7.07 -1.67
C ILE A 62 13.16 7.86 -0.45
N SER A 63 12.55 9.02 -0.22
CA SER A 63 12.79 9.81 1.00
C SER A 63 11.87 9.31 2.12
N ILE A 64 12.32 8.29 2.86
CA ILE A 64 11.52 7.66 3.93
C ILE A 64 11.06 8.68 4.99
N ASP A 65 11.88 9.68 5.29
CA ASP A 65 11.54 10.67 6.32
C ASP A 65 10.46 11.66 5.87
N SER A 66 10.16 11.70 4.56
CA SER A 66 8.99 12.41 4.01
C SER A 66 7.71 11.56 3.98
N CYS A 67 7.78 10.31 4.46
CA CYS A 67 6.65 9.39 4.46
C CYS A 67 5.97 9.37 5.84
N THR A 68 4.64 9.38 5.83
CA THR A 68 3.81 9.12 7.01
C THR A 68 3.42 7.65 7.03
N PHE A 69 3.64 6.99 8.17
CA PHE A 69 3.30 5.58 8.38
C PHE A 69 2.13 5.45 9.35
N TYR A 70 1.18 4.59 9.01
CA TYR A 70 0.02 4.24 9.81
C TYR A 70 0.13 2.76 10.17
N GLU A 71 0.33 2.45 11.44
CA GLU A 71 0.47 1.07 11.91
C GLU A 71 -0.90 0.42 12.08
N LEU A 72 -1.16 -0.63 11.31
CA LEU A 72 -2.41 -1.37 11.27
C LEU A 72 -2.27 -2.68 12.04
N THR A 73 -3.14 -2.88 13.04
CA THR A 73 -3.14 -4.06 13.90
C THR A 73 -4.52 -4.71 13.91
N ARG A 74 -4.63 -5.92 14.49
CA ARG A 74 -5.93 -6.60 14.66
C ARG A 74 -6.89 -5.87 15.60
N GLN A 75 -6.36 -5.00 16.45
CA GLN A 75 -7.11 -4.20 17.42
C GLN A 75 -7.47 -2.80 16.88
N THR A 76 -7.04 -2.45 15.66
CA THR A 76 -7.37 -1.17 15.05
C THR A 76 -8.88 -1.05 14.93
N SER A 77 -9.44 -0.03 15.58
CA SER A 77 -10.87 0.25 15.57
C SER A 77 -11.34 0.79 14.22
N ALA A 78 -12.65 0.81 14.02
CA ALA A 78 -13.25 1.45 12.85
C ALA A 78 -12.88 2.94 12.75
N GLN A 79 -12.85 3.66 13.88
CA GLN A 79 -12.49 5.08 13.89
C GLN A 79 -11.03 5.30 13.51
N GLU A 80 -10.12 4.47 14.00
CA GLU A 80 -8.71 4.53 13.60
C GLU A 80 -8.56 4.20 12.12
N THR A 81 -9.30 3.22 11.62
CA THR A 81 -9.36 2.89 10.18
C THR A 81 -9.79 4.11 9.36
N GLU A 82 -10.84 4.83 9.76
CA GLU A 82 -11.27 6.07 9.09
C GLU A 82 -10.20 7.16 9.08
N ASN A 83 -9.45 7.29 10.19
CA ASN A 83 -8.37 8.25 10.31
C ASN A 83 -7.19 7.89 9.39
N MET A 84 -6.86 6.59 9.29
CA MET A 84 -5.78 6.10 8.43
C MET A 84 -6.06 6.39 6.96
N ILE A 85 -7.30 6.21 6.50
CA ILE A 85 -7.69 6.42 5.09
C ILE A 85 -8.06 7.88 4.77
N ALA A 86 -8.01 8.79 5.75
CA ALA A 86 -8.34 10.19 5.53
C ALA A 86 -7.53 10.85 4.39
N PRO A 87 -6.22 10.58 4.21
CA PRO A 87 -5.47 11.12 3.08
C PRO A 87 -6.01 10.68 1.71
N LEU A 88 -6.49 9.44 1.55
CA LEU A 88 -7.13 8.99 0.31
C LEU A 88 -8.35 9.86 -0.03
N ARG A 89 -9.16 10.21 0.97
CA ARG A 89 -10.32 11.07 0.74
C ARG A 89 -9.94 12.51 0.39
N ALA A 90 -8.73 12.94 0.76
CA ALA A 90 -8.19 14.26 0.46
C ALA A 90 -7.42 14.31 -0.88
N GLY A 91 -7.44 13.23 -1.67
CA GLY A 91 -6.76 13.19 -2.97
C GLY A 91 -5.32 12.66 -2.93
N HIS A 92 -4.83 12.23 -1.76
CA HIS A 92 -3.47 11.69 -1.65
C HIS A 92 -3.43 10.19 -1.94
N ASP A 93 -2.55 9.78 -2.85
CA ASP A 93 -2.25 8.37 -3.06
C ASP A 93 -1.63 7.75 -1.80
N MET A 94 -2.07 6.53 -1.49
CA MET A 94 -1.58 5.76 -0.35
C MET A 94 -1.17 4.36 -0.80
N ALA A 95 -0.22 3.75 -0.10
CA ALA A 95 0.09 2.33 -0.24
C ALA A 95 -0.27 1.58 1.04
N ILE A 96 -0.82 0.39 0.90
CA ILE A 96 -0.81 -0.61 1.96
C ILE A 96 0.27 -1.64 1.67
N MET A 97 1.11 -1.91 2.67
CA MET A 97 2.17 -2.91 2.62
C MET A 97 1.75 -4.10 3.48
N SER A 98 1.37 -5.20 2.83
CA SER A 98 1.07 -6.47 3.49
C SER A 98 2.21 -7.45 3.24
N GLU A 99 2.59 -8.20 4.27
CA GLU A 99 3.65 -9.20 4.20
C GLU A 99 3.15 -10.40 3.38
N ALA A 100 3.72 -10.61 2.19
CA ALA A 100 3.39 -11.77 1.37
C ALA A 100 3.95 -13.02 2.07
N GLY A 101 3.10 -13.81 2.73
CA GLY A 101 3.60 -15.02 3.38
C GLY A 101 2.61 -15.99 4.03
N MET A 102 1.39 -15.62 4.40
CA MET A 102 0.53 -16.55 5.14
C MET A 102 -0.94 -16.55 4.67
N PRO A 103 -1.38 -17.59 3.94
CA PRO A 103 -2.79 -17.87 3.74
C PRO A 103 -3.29 -18.60 4.98
N CYS A 104 -3.85 -17.85 5.94
CA CYS A 104 -4.89 -18.33 6.88
C CYS A 104 -5.18 -17.22 7.90
N ILE A 105 -6.41 -16.69 7.85
CA ILE A 105 -7.07 -15.92 8.92
C ILE A 105 -6.70 -14.43 8.97
N ALA A 106 -7.57 -13.62 8.35
CA ALA A 106 -7.75 -12.18 8.59
C ALA A 106 -6.47 -11.33 8.47
N ASP A 107 -6.07 -11.03 7.24
CA ASP A 107 -5.15 -9.93 6.94
C ASP A 107 -5.84 -8.62 7.39
N PRO A 108 -5.29 -7.87 8.37
CA PRO A 108 -5.89 -6.62 8.82
C PRO A 108 -6.05 -5.62 7.65
N GLY A 109 -5.22 -5.74 6.60
CA GLY A 109 -5.33 -4.97 5.38
C GLY A 109 -6.63 -5.16 4.60
N ASN A 110 -7.33 -6.28 4.75
CA ASN A 110 -8.66 -6.47 4.13
C ASN A 110 -9.68 -5.43 4.61
N VAL A 111 -9.57 -4.97 5.87
CA VAL A 111 -10.46 -3.93 6.41
C VAL A 111 -10.25 -2.61 5.67
N ILE A 112 -8.99 -2.28 5.37
CA ILE A 112 -8.63 -1.07 4.61
C ILE A 112 -9.14 -1.17 3.17
N VAL A 113 -8.93 -2.30 2.51
CA VAL A 113 -9.39 -2.51 1.11
C VAL A 113 -10.92 -2.48 1.03
N ALA A 114 -11.61 -3.19 1.93
CA ALA A 114 -13.07 -3.18 1.99
C ALA A 114 -13.59 -1.76 2.22
N ARG A 115 -12.92 -0.99 3.08
CA ARG A 115 -13.33 0.39 3.36
C ARG A 115 -13.05 1.33 2.19
N ALA A 116 -11.92 1.19 1.51
CA ALA A 116 -11.62 1.94 0.28
C ALA A 116 -12.69 1.69 -0.80
N HIS A 117 -13.07 0.43 -1.02
CA HIS A 117 -14.15 0.08 -1.94
C HIS A 117 -15.50 0.67 -1.51
N ALA A 118 -15.85 0.61 -0.23
CA ALA A 118 -17.08 1.22 0.29
C ALA A 118 -17.14 2.74 0.06
N LEU A 119 -15.98 3.39 -0.01
CA LEU A 119 -15.82 4.80 -0.34
C LEU A 119 -15.57 5.05 -1.84
N SER A 120 -15.78 4.07 -2.72
CA SER A 120 -15.51 4.18 -4.16
C SER A 120 -14.09 4.68 -4.49
N ILE A 121 -13.14 4.44 -3.60
CA ILE A 121 -11.72 4.75 -3.81
C ILE A 121 -11.14 3.67 -4.72
N ARG A 122 -10.33 4.09 -5.69
CA ARG A 122 -9.64 3.17 -6.59
C ARG A 122 -8.62 2.35 -5.81
N VAL A 123 -8.68 1.03 -5.95
CA VAL A 123 -7.69 0.10 -5.40
C VAL A 123 -6.91 -0.53 -6.54
N VAL A 124 -5.58 -0.45 -6.51
CA VAL A 124 -4.69 -0.97 -7.56
C VAL A 124 -3.71 -1.98 -6.95
N PRO A 125 -3.87 -3.28 -7.20
CA PRO A 125 -2.85 -4.25 -6.81
C PRO A 125 -1.60 -4.08 -7.67
N LEU A 126 -0.43 -4.06 -7.03
CA LEU A 126 0.85 -4.08 -7.72
C LEU A 126 1.38 -5.50 -7.82
N ILE A 127 2.13 -5.78 -8.90
CA ILE A 127 2.64 -7.12 -9.21
C ILE A 127 3.74 -7.50 -8.21
N GLY A 128 3.64 -8.68 -7.60
CA GLY A 128 4.61 -9.21 -6.64
C GLY A 128 5.63 -10.20 -7.22
N PRO A 129 6.46 -10.81 -6.34
CA PRO A 129 7.35 -11.91 -6.65
C PRO A 129 6.58 -13.08 -7.23
N SER A 130 6.75 -13.39 -8.51
CA SER A 130 6.08 -14.51 -9.16
C SER A 130 4.56 -14.34 -9.31
N SER A 131 4.16 -13.66 -10.39
CA SER A 131 2.87 -13.95 -11.03
C SER A 131 3.18 -14.71 -12.32
N ILE A 132 3.34 -16.03 -12.21
CA ILE A 132 3.11 -16.97 -13.31
C ILE A 132 1.73 -17.58 -13.07
#